data_AF-A0A924MTY2-F1
#
_entry.id   AF-A0A924MTY2-F1
#
_cell.length_a   1.000
_cell.length_b   1.000
_cell.length_c   1.000
_cell.angle_alpha   90.00
_cell.angle_beta   90.00
_cell.angle_gamma   90.00
#
_symmetry.space_group_name_H-M   'P 1'
#
loop_
_entity.id
_entity.type
_entity.pdbx_description
1 polymer ?
#
loop_
_entity_poly.entity_id
_entity_poly.type
_entity_poly.pdbx_seq_one_letter_code
_entity_poly.pdbx_strand_id
1 'polypeptide(L)'
;MKIDPNDYRVREGDDVDLGRWPTRGKPLCKSKKAYRKLLQEHVEQLSDHQELLYASNSHALLLIFQAMDAAGKDGAIKHVMSGVNPQGCQVFSFKHPSALELQHDFLWRTTRNLPERGRIGIFNRSHYEEVLIVRVHNSLLHSEGLPDAATDESVWHGRYRSIVDLERHLHANGTR
;
A
#
# COMPACT_ATOMS: atom_id res chain seq x y z
N MET A 1 -12.81 -0.14 -24.06
CA MET A 1 -12.90 1.01 -23.13
C MET A 1 -11.69 0.90 -22.21
N LYS A 2 -10.85 1.92 -22.15
CA LYS A 2 -9.59 1.88 -21.40
C LYS A 2 -9.84 2.50 -20.03
N ILE A 3 -9.46 1.81 -18.97
CA ILE A 3 -9.39 2.42 -17.63
C ILE A 3 -8.28 3.46 -17.71
N ASP A 4 -8.56 4.71 -17.37
CA ASP A 4 -7.52 5.72 -17.21
C ASP A 4 -7.10 5.78 -15.73
N PRO A 5 -5.87 5.37 -15.37
CA PRO A 5 -5.40 5.47 -13.99
C PRO A 5 -5.41 6.90 -13.45
N ASN A 6 -5.36 7.92 -14.32
CA ASN A 6 -5.38 9.32 -13.90
C ASN A 6 -6.72 9.73 -13.27
N ASP A 7 -7.82 9.01 -13.56
CA ASP A 7 -9.12 9.27 -12.94
C ASP A 7 -9.12 8.92 -11.43
N TYR A 8 -8.17 8.10 -10.99
CA TYR A 8 -8.07 7.58 -9.62
C TYR A 8 -6.83 8.08 -8.86
N ARG A 9 -5.96 8.86 -9.52
CA ARG A 9 -4.70 9.33 -8.96
C ARG A 9 -4.90 10.65 -8.21
N VAL A 10 -4.57 10.66 -6.92
CA VAL A 10 -4.35 11.89 -6.15
C VAL A 10 -2.96 12.44 -6.47
N ARG A 11 -2.85 13.72 -6.81
CA ARG A 11 -1.59 14.38 -7.14
C ARG A 11 -1.04 15.11 -5.92
N GLU A 12 0.27 15.35 -5.93
CA GLU A 12 0.91 16.17 -4.91
C GLU A 12 0.32 17.58 -4.91
N GLY A 13 -0.08 18.06 -3.74
CA GLY A 13 -0.71 19.37 -3.56
C GLY A 13 -2.23 19.39 -3.80
N ASP A 14 -2.85 18.27 -4.19
CA ASP A 14 -4.31 18.21 -4.31
C ASP A 14 -4.97 18.28 -2.93
N ASP A 15 -5.99 19.13 -2.80
CA ASP A 15 -6.94 19.06 -1.68
C ASP A 15 -7.84 17.83 -1.85
N VAL A 16 -7.73 16.89 -0.91
CA VAL A 16 -8.47 15.62 -0.96
C VAL A 16 -9.83 15.76 -0.28
N ASP A 17 -10.88 15.66 -1.09
CA ASP A 17 -12.27 15.47 -0.63
C ASP A 17 -12.79 14.12 -1.14
N LEU A 18 -12.86 13.14 -0.24
CA LEU A 18 -13.31 11.79 -0.57
C LEU A 18 -14.72 11.75 -1.16
N GLY A 19 -15.57 12.75 -0.89
CA GLY A 19 -16.92 12.86 -1.46
C GLY A 19 -16.94 13.04 -2.98
N ARG A 20 -15.82 13.47 -3.58
CA ARG A 20 -15.69 13.64 -5.03
C ARG A 20 -15.52 12.32 -5.78
N TRP A 21 -15.06 11.26 -5.12
CA TRP A 21 -14.87 9.95 -5.74
C TRP A 21 -16.02 9.01 -5.40
N PRO A 22 -16.79 8.54 -6.40
CA PRO A 22 -17.91 7.66 -6.13
C PRO A 22 -17.42 6.27 -5.67
N THR A 23 -17.97 5.76 -4.57
CA THR A 23 -17.68 4.41 -4.06
C THR A 23 -18.30 3.30 -4.91
N ARG A 24 -19.27 3.65 -5.76
CA ARG A 24 -19.81 2.79 -6.81
C ARG A 24 -19.35 3.31 -8.18
N GLY A 25 -18.36 2.65 -8.76
CA GLY A 25 -17.86 2.99 -10.08
C GLY A 25 -18.90 2.81 -11.20
N LYS A 26 -18.73 3.56 -12.28
CA LYS A 26 -19.51 3.37 -13.52
C LYS A 26 -19.18 1.98 -14.11
N PRO A 27 -20.17 1.26 -14.67
CA PRO A 27 -19.89 -0.01 -15.32
C PRO A 27 -18.90 0.15 -16.48
N LEU A 28 -17.75 -0.52 -16.39
CA LEU A 28 -16.72 -0.58 -17.45
C LEU A 28 -17.05 -1.66 -18.51
N CYS A 29 -17.68 -2.75 -18.06
CA CYS A 29 -18.07 -3.87 -18.92
C CYS A 29 -19.58 -4.12 -18.85
N LYS A 30 -20.14 -4.60 -19.96
CA LYS A 30 -21.59 -4.91 -20.09
C LYS A 30 -22.01 -6.18 -19.32
N SER A 31 -21.08 -7.01 -18.87
CA SER A 31 -21.39 -8.25 -18.15
C SER A 31 -20.25 -8.72 -17.24
N LYS A 32 -20.58 -9.56 -16.25
CA LYS A 32 -19.60 -10.21 -15.37
C LYS A 32 -18.60 -11.10 -16.14
N LYS A 33 -19.05 -11.74 -17.23
CA LYS A 33 -18.18 -12.55 -18.10
C LYS A 33 -17.12 -11.68 -18.78
N ALA A 34 -17.52 -10.50 -19.26
CA ALA A 34 -16.59 -9.54 -19.88
C ALA A 34 -15.55 -9.02 -18.86
N TYR A 35 -15.95 -8.74 -17.61
CA TYR A 35 -15.00 -8.40 -16.55
C TYR A 35 -13.98 -9.51 -16.27
N ARG A 36 -14.42 -10.76 -16.18
CA ARG A 36 -13.52 -11.90 -15.94
C ARG A 36 -12.50 -12.06 -17.06
N LYS A 37 -12.93 -11.89 -18.31
CA LYS A 37 -12.02 -11.93 -19.47
C LYS A 37 -10.99 -10.81 -19.42
N LEU A 38 -11.42 -9.57 -19.16
CA LEU A 38 -10.50 -8.43 -19.04
C LEU A 38 -9.51 -8.60 -17.90
N LEU A 39 -9.96 -9.10 -16.75
CA LEU A 39 -9.09 -9.40 -15.63
C LEU A 39 -8.04 -10.46 -16.00
N GLN A 40 -8.43 -11.53 -16.69
CA GLN A 40 -7.50 -12.56 -17.14
C GLN A 40 -6.43 -11.98 -18.07
N GLU A 41 -6.82 -11.17 -19.06
CA GLU A 41 -5.89 -10.51 -19.98
C GLU A 41 -4.87 -9.63 -19.23
N HIS A 42 -5.30 -8.86 -18.23
CA HIS A 42 -4.40 -8.04 -17.42
C HIS A 42 -3.51 -8.87 -16.48
N VAL A 43 -3.99 -9.99 -15.96
CA VAL A 43 -3.21 -10.90 -15.11
C VAL A 43 -2.10 -11.57 -15.92
N GLU A 44 -2.38 -11.96 -17.17
CA GLU A 44 -1.37 -12.48 -18.10
C GLU A 44 -0.28 -11.42 -18.36
N GLN A 45 -0.66 -10.18 -18.70
CA GLN A 45 0.29 -9.07 -18.88
C GLN A 45 1.12 -8.76 -17.62
N LEU A 46 0.48 -8.82 -16.44
CA LEU A 46 1.17 -8.63 -15.17
C LEU A 46 2.21 -9.73 -14.93
N SER A 47 1.92 -10.96 -15.32
CA SER A 47 2.84 -12.10 -15.22
C SER A 47 4.10 -11.86 -16.05
N ASP A 48 3.93 -11.49 -17.33
CA ASP A 48 5.05 -11.18 -18.24
C ASP A 48 5.92 -10.04 -17.69
N HIS A 49 5.29 -8.97 -17.19
CA HIS A 49 6.02 -7.85 -16.58
C HIS A 49 6.72 -8.23 -15.28
N GLN A 50 6.13 -9.12 -14.48
CA GLN A 50 6.77 -9.59 -13.26
C GLN A 50 8.00 -10.45 -13.56
N GLU A 51 7.96 -11.31 -14.59
CA GLU A 51 9.15 -12.06 -15.03
C GLU A 51 10.28 -11.11 -15.46
N LEU A 52 9.97 -10.05 -16.20
CA LEU A 52 10.94 -9.02 -16.58
C LEU A 52 11.49 -8.28 -15.36
N LEU A 53 10.64 -7.90 -14.41
CA LEU A 53 11.06 -7.28 -13.16
C LEU A 53 12.07 -8.17 -12.45
N TYR A 54 11.72 -9.45 -12.27
CA TYR A 54 12.55 -10.45 -11.58
C TYR A 54 13.89 -10.67 -12.27
N ALA A 55 13.88 -10.87 -13.59
CA ALA A 55 15.10 -11.07 -14.37
C ALA A 55 16.01 -9.84 -14.37
N SER A 56 15.44 -8.63 -14.39
CA SER A 56 16.22 -7.38 -14.39
C SER A 56 16.95 -7.14 -13.06
N ASN A 57 16.39 -7.62 -11.95
CA ASN A 57 16.88 -7.46 -10.58
C ASN A 57 17.41 -6.05 -10.24
N SER A 58 16.80 -5.03 -10.85
CA SER A 58 17.27 -3.64 -10.76
C SER A 58 16.31 -2.74 -9.99
N HIS A 59 15.03 -3.09 -9.95
CA HIS A 59 13.97 -2.36 -9.27
C HIS A 59 13.16 -3.30 -8.40
N ALA A 60 12.49 -2.76 -7.39
CA ALA A 60 11.44 -3.45 -6.64
C ALA A 60 10.12 -2.70 -6.84
N LEU A 61 8.99 -3.40 -6.71
CA LEU A 61 7.66 -2.78 -6.74
C LEU A 61 6.99 -2.95 -5.39
N LEU A 62 6.60 -1.86 -4.73
CA LEU A 62 5.86 -1.88 -3.46
C LEU A 62 4.40 -1.44 -3.68
N LEU A 63 3.47 -2.35 -3.41
CA LEU A 63 2.04 -2.10 -3.49
C LEU A 63 1.45 -2.03 -2.08
N ILE A 64 0.90 -0.88 -1.71
CA ILE A 64 0.28 -0.67 -0.40
C ILE A 64 -1.25 -0.64 -0.55
N PHE A 65 -1.93 -1.52 0.20
CA PHE A 65 -3.39 -1.60 0.23
C PHE A 65 -3.91 -1.07 1.57
N GLN A 66 -4.56 0.10 1.52
CA GLN A 66 -5.27 0.70 2.64
C GLN A 66 -6.76 0.83 2.32
N ALA A 67 -7.60 0.44 3.30
CA ALA A 67 -9.05 0.48 3.19
C ALA A 67 -9.69 0.12 4.54
N MET A 68 -10.93 0.57 4.72
CA MET A 68 -11.81 0.15 5.81
C MET A 68 -12.04 -1.37 5.81
N ASP A 69 -12.45 -1.90 6.96
CA ASP A 69 -12.83 -3.30 7.08
C ASP A 69 -13.97 -3.66 6.11
N ALA A 70 -13.95 -4.89 5.60
CA ALA A 70 -14.87 -5.39 4.58
C ALA A 70 -14.83 -4.67 3.21
N ALA A 71 -13.88 -3.76 2.96
CA ALA A 71 -13.73 -3.11 1.65
C ALA A 71 -13.22 -4.02 0.52
N GLY A 72 -12.79 -5.25 0.84
CA GLY A 72 -12.41 -6.26 -0.16
C GLY A 72 -10.93 -6.31 -0.55
N LYS A 73 -10.01 -5.74 0.26
CA LYS A 73 -8.55 -5.78 0.03
C LYS A 73 -8.03 -7.19 -0.26
N ASP A 74 -8.36 -8.14 0.60
CA ASP A 74 -7.86 -9.52 0.50
C ASP A 74 -8.31 -10.19 -0.80
N GLY A 75 -9.56 -9.94 -1.20
CA GLY A 75 -10.12 -10.44 -2.46
C GLY A 75 -9.42 -9.81 -3.67
N ALA A 76 -9.19 -8.50 -3.64
CA ALA A 76 -8.48 -7.79 -4.70
C ALA A 76 -7.05 -8.30 -4.87
N ILE A 77 -6.28 -8.42 -3.77
CA ILE A 77 -4.92 -8.96 -3.79
C ILE A 77 -4.93 -10.38 -4.35
N LYS A 78 -5.81 -11.25 -3.85
CA LYS A 78 -5.91 -12.65 -4.31
C LYS A 78 -6.18 -12.76 -5.80
N HIS A 79 -7.08 -11.93 -6.33
CA HIS A 79 -7.48 -11.99 -7.74
C HIS A 79 -6.49 -11.34 -8.70
N VAL A 80 -5.87 -10.22 -8.31
CA VAL A 80 -4.89 -9.55 -9.17
C VAL A 80 -3.58 -10.34 -9.22
N MET A 81 -3.19 -10.96 -8.10
CA MET A 81 -1.91 -11.69 -8.01
C MET A 81 -2.01 -13.17 -8.42
N SER A 82 -3.17 -13.65 -8.90
CA SER A 82 -3.38 -15.08 -9.15
C SER A 82 -2.54 -15.67 -10.30
N GLY A 83 -2.00 -14.83 -11.18
CA GLY A 83 -1.11 -15.25 -12.28
C GLY A 83 0.34 -14.85 -12.08
N VAL A 84 0.70 -14.25 -10.94
CA VAL A 84 2.07 -13.84 -10.64
C VAL A 84 2.84 -15.04 -10.08
N ASN A 85 4.10 -15.22 -10.50
CA ASN A 85 4.95 -16.27 -9.95
C ASN A 85 5.19 -15.99 -8.45
N PRO A 86 4.85 -16.92 -7.54
CA PRO A 86 4.97 -16.68 -6.09
C PRO A 86 6.41 -16.44 -5.63
N GLN A 87 7.43 -16.85 -6.39
CA GLN A 87 8.83 -16.53 -6.04
C GLN A 87 9.14 -15.03 -6.18
N GLY A 88 8.48 -14.36 -7.13
CA GLY A 88 8.65 -12.94 -7.40
C GLY A 88 7.71 -12.02 -6.59
N CYS A 89 6.89 -12.56 -5.69
CA CYS A 89 5.89 -11.79 -4.96
C CYS A 89 5.84 -12.17 -3.48
N GLN A 90 5.72 -11.19 -2.60
CA GLN A 90 5.56 -11.40 -1.16
C GLN A 90 4.48 -10.51 -0.59
N VAL A 91 3.66 -11.08 0.31
CA VAL A 91 2.55 -10.37 0.96
C VAL A 91 2.80 -10.31 2.46
N PHE A 92 2.80 -9.10 3.01
CA PHE A 92 2.86 -8.85 4.44
C PHE A 92 1.57 -8.18 4.89
N SER A 93 0.95 -8.74 5.92
CA SER A 93 -0.28 -8.20 6.52
C SER A 93 0.03 -7.65 7.90
N PHE A 94 -0.08 -6.34 8.08
CA PHE A 94 0.26 -5.69 9.35
C PHE A 94 -0.96 -5.60 10.25
N LYS A 95 -0.84 -6.16 11.47
CA LYS A 95 -1.85 -6.04 12.53
C LYS A 95 -1.38 -5.02 13.57
N HIS A 96 -2.00 -5.01 14.75
CA HIS A 96 -1.46 -4.28 15.89
C HIS A 96 0.02 -4.64 16.13
N PRO A 97 0.88 -3.64 16.43
CA PRO A 97 2.29 -3.90 16.72
C PRO A 97 2.46 -4.86 17.90
N SER A 98 3.44 -5.76 17.79
CA SER A 98 3.88 -6.60 18.90
C SER A 98 4.66 -5.79 19.94
N ALA A 99 4.86 -6.34 21.14
CA ALA A 99 5.65 -5.70 22.18
C ALA A 99 7.08 -5.36 21.72
N LEU A 100 7.70 -6.20 20.89
CA LEU A 100 9.02 -5.94 20.30
C LEU A 100 8.95 -4.79 19.29
N GLU A 101 7.94 -4.78 18.43
CA GLU A 101 7.77 -3.70 17.44
C GLU A 101 7.55 -2.35 18.12
N LEU A 102 6.84 -2.30 19.25
CA LEU A 102 6.66 -1.09 20.06
C LEU A 102 7.94 -0.59 20.75
N GLN A 103 9.03 -1.38 20.77
CA GLN A 103 10.34 -0.89 21.24
C GLN A 103 11.13 -0.16 20.14
N HIS A 104 10.60 -0.08 18.92
CA HIS A 104 11.21 0.59 17.78
C HIS A 104 10.30 1.73 17.28
N ASP A 105 10.83 2.56 16.40
CA ASP A 105 10.01 3.56 15.71
C ASP A 105 8.96 2.89 14.80
N PHE A 106 7.90 3.64 14.49
CA PHE A 106 6.74 3.12 13.77
C PHE A 106 7.04 2.63 12.33
N LEU A 107 8.15 3.09 11.72
CA LEU A 107 8.55 2.69 10.37
C LEU A 107 9.41 1.44 10.38
N TRP A 108 10.01 1.06 11.51
CA TRP A 108 10.97 -0.03 11.59
C TRP A 108 10.39 -1.35 11.05
N ARG A 109 9.21 -1.76 11.53
CA ARG A 109 8.63 -3.07 11.19
C ARG A 109 8.25 -3.18 9.72
N THR A 110 7.77 -2.09 9.11
CA THR A 110 7.40 -2.08 7.69
C THR A 110 8.64 -2.00 6.82
N THR A 111 9.64 -1.23 7.24
CA THR A 111 10.94 -1.10 6.56
C THR A 111 11.67 -2.45 6.48
N ARG A 112 11.61 -3.26 7.54
CA ARG A 112 12.19 -4.61 7.55
C ARG A 112 11.58 -5.56 6.50
N ASN A 113 10.38 -5.27 6.03
CA ASN A 113 9.61 -6.12 5.15
C ASN A 113 9.55 -5.57 3.71
N LEU A 114 10.36 -4.55 3.41
CA LEU A 114 10.46 -4.00 2.05
C LEU A 114 10.88 -5.08 1.04
N PRO A 115 10.38 -4.99 -0.21
CA PRO A 115 10.77 -5.93 -1.25
C PRO A 115 12.23 -5.80 -1.65
N GLU A 116 12.84 -6.96 -1.87
CA GLU A 116 14.11 -7.05 -2.58
C GLU A 116 13.92 -6.62 -4.04
N ARG A 117 15.03 -6.27 -4.71
CA ARG A 117 15.02 -6.03 -6.15
C ARG A 117 14.54 -7.29 -6.90
N GLY A 118 13.88 -7.06 -8.01
CA GLY A 118 13.22 -8.10 -8.81
C GLY A 118 11.87 -8.58 -8.24
N ARG A 119 11.43 -8.10 -7.07
CA ARG A 119 10.23 -8.61 -6.40
C ARG A 119 9.14 -7.57 -6.26
N ILE A 120 7.91 -8.06 -6.20
CA ILE A 120 6.72 -7.31 -5.82
C ILE A 120 6.48 -7.52 -4.32
N GLY A 121 6.53 -6.45 -3.53
CA GLY A 121 6.12 -6.43 -2.13
C GLY A 121 4.71 -5.90 -2.02
N ILE A 122 3.84 -6.62 -1.32
CA ILE A 122 2.45 -6.23 -1.09
C ILE A 122 2.23 -6.05 0.40
N PHE A 123 1.88 -4.83 0.79
CA PHE A 123 1.54 -4.47 2.16
C PHE A 123 0.01 -4.40 2.26
N ASN A 124 -0.59 -5.40 2.93
CA ASN A 124 -1.99 -5.37 3.33
C ASN A 124 -2.10 -4.69 4.70
N ARG A 125 -2.53 -3.42 4.69
CA ARG A 125 -2.16 -2.41 5.70
C ARG A 125 -0.65 -2.11 5.67
N SER A 126 -0.22 -1.04 6.30
CA SER A 126 1.15 -0.51 6.17
C SER A 126 1.45 0.51 7.27
N HIS A 127 2.57 1.24 7.14
CA HIS A 127 2.92 2.38 7.98
C HIS A 127 1.88 3.51 7.96
N TYR A 128 0.93 3.51 7.02
CA TYR A 128 -0.18 4.46 7.05
C TYR A 128 -1.17 4.22 8.20
N GLU A 129 -1.20 3.02 8.82
CA GLU A 129 -2.02 2.78 10.03
C GLU A 129 -1.66 3.77 11.16
N GLU A 130 -0.39 4.19 11.19
CA GLU A 130 0.20 5.11 12.17
C GLU A 130 -0.30 6.55 12.03
N VAL A 131 -1.02 6.86 10.95
CA VAL A 131 -1.71 8.15 10.75
C VAL A 131 -3.20 7.97 10.45
N LEU A 132 -3.72 6.74 10.62
CA LEU A 132 -5.12 6.38 10.47
C LEU A 132 -5.70 5.94 11.82
N ILE A 133 -5.56 4.66 12.19
CA ILE A 133 -6.16 4.12 13.42
C ILE A 133 -5.57 4.77 14.67
N VAL A 134 -4.26 5.04 14.67
CA VAL A 134 -3.58 5.70 15.80
C VAL A 134 -4.07 7.13 15.99
N ARG A 135 -4.42 7.82 14.89
CA ARG A 135 -5.00 9.17 14.92
C ARG A 135 -6.44 9.20 15.43
N VAL A 136 -7.21 8.15 15.17
CA VAL A 136 -8.57 8.01 15.71
C VAL A 136 -8.55 7.61 17.19
N HIS A 137 -7.58 6.79 17.60
CA HIS A 137 -7.45 6.26 18.96
C HIS A 137 -6.12 6.66 19.60
N ASN A 138 -6.07 7.88 20.15
CA ASN A 138 -4.86 8.42 20.80
C ASN A 138 -4.27 7.53 21.91
N SER A 139 -5.05 6.65 22.53
CA SER A 139 -4.53 5.67 23.50
C SER A 139 -3.46 4.74 22.90
N LEU A 140 -3.52 4.47 21.59
CA LEU A 140 -2.49 3.70 20.89
C LEU A 140 -1.18 4.48 20.82
N LEU A 141 -1.24 5.78 20.53
CA LEU A 141 -0.05 6.65 20.48
C LEU A 141 0.69 6.65 21.83
N HIS A 142 -0.07 6.73 22.92
CA HIS A 142 0.50 6.68 24.28
C HIS A 142 1.14 5.34 24.63
N SER A 143 0.80 4.26 23.92
CA SER A 143 1.38 2.93 24.14
C SER A 143 2.71 2.71 23.42
N GLU A 144 3.12 3.63 22.55
CA GLU A 144 4.33 3.52 21.72
C GLU A 144 5.61 4.03 22.40
N GLY A 145 5.54 4.41 23.68
CA GLY A 145 6.73 4.84 24.44
C GLY A 145 7.38 6.12 23.93
N LEU A 146 6.63 6.96 23.19
CA LEU A 146 7.09 8.27 22.75
C LEU A 146 7.31 9.20 23.97
N PRO A 147 8.32 10.08 23.94
CA PRO A 147 8.48 11.11 24.97
C PRO A 147 7.23 12.00 25.07
N ASP A 148 6.88 12.46 26.28
CA ASP A 148 5.66 13.25 26.53
C ASP A 148 5.51 14.47 25.60
N ALA A 149 6.63 15.11 25.23
CA ALA A 149 6.67 16.24 24.31
C ALA A 149 6.32 15.90 22.85
N ALA A 150 6.10 14.63 22.52
CA ALA A 150 5.83 14.13 21.16
C ALA A 150 4.37 13.67 20.96
N THR A 151 3.44 14.10 21.81
CA THR A 151 2.04 13.63 21.79
C THR A 151 1.00 14.72 21.48
N ASP A 152 1.43 15.93 21.12
CA ASP A 152 0.52 16.98 20.64
C ASP A 152 0.16 16.81 19.15
N GLU A 153 -0.70 17.68 18.60
CA GLU A 153 -1.12 17.63 17.18
C GLU A 153 0.06 17.75 16.18
N SER A 154 1.24 18.21 16.61
CA SER A 154 2.43 18.30 15.76
C SER A 154 3.00 16.91 15.41
N VAL A 155 2.69 15.88 16.21
CA VAL A 155 3.12 14.50 15.96
C VAL A 155 2.67 14.01 14.58
N TRP A 156 1.47 14.38 14.15
CA TRP A 156 0.92 13.95 12.86
C TRP A 156 1.70 14.54 11.70
N HIS A 157 2.04 15.82 11.77
CA HIS A 157 2.89 16.48 10.78
C HIS A 157 4.29 15.84 10.72
N GLY A 158 4.82 15.48 11.89
CA GLY A 158 6.05 14.70 12.01
C GLY A 158 5.95 13.35 11.30
N ARG A 159 4.89 12.57 11.55
CA ARG A 159 4.65 11.26 10.90
C ARG A 159 4.46 11.38 9.40
N TYR A 160 3.70 12.37 8.91
CA TYR A 160 3.54 12.62 7.48
C TYR A 160 4.88 12.89 6.80
N ARG A 161 5.71 13.75 7.41
CA ARG A 161 7.06 14.02 6.91
C ARG A 161 7.90 12.75 6.88
N SER A 162 7.94 11.98 7.97
CA SER A 162 8.72 10.73 8.03
C SER A 162 8.29 9.70 6.98
N ILE A 163 6.99 9.55 6.73
CA ILE A 163 6.45 8.64 5.69
C ILE A 163 6.89 9.12 4.30
N VAL A 164 6.70 10.41 4.00
CA VAL A 164 7.08 10.99 2.70
C VAL A 164 8.60 10.88 2.48
N ASP A 165 9.40 11.12 3.51
CA ASP A 165 10.86 11.03 3.41
C ASP A 165 11.33 9.59 3.20
N LEU A 166 10.71 8.60 3.87
CA LEU A 166 10.96 7.20 3.60
C LEU A 166 10.60 6.85 2.15
N GLU A 167 9.40 7.18 1.69
CA GLU A 167 8.94 6.84 0.33
C GLU A 167 9.78 7.53 -0.76
N ARG A 168 10.22 8.78 -0.53
CA ARG A 168 11.20 9.45 -1.40
C ARG A 168 12.55 8.72 -1.41
N HIS A 169 13.04 8.30 -0.25
CA HIS A 169 14.27 7.52 -0.15
C HIS A 169 14.17 6.20 -0.93
N LEU A 170 13.06 5.47 -0.76
CA LEU A 170 12.78 4.22 -1.49
C LEU A 170 12.73 4.44 -3.00
N HIS A 171 12.01 5.48 -3.43
CA HIS A 171 11.91 5.85 -4.84
C HIS A 171 13.27 6.19 -5.46
N ALA A 172 14.10 6.94 -4.76
CA ALA A 172 15.45 7.28 -5.20
C ALA A 172 16.37 6.05 -5.32
N ASN A 173 16.08 4.98 -4.59
CA ASN A 173 16.87 3.75 -4.54
C ASN A 173 16.29 2.58 -5.35
N GLY A 174 15.28 2.85 -6.20
CA GLY A 174 14.77 1.88 -7.17
C GLY A 174 13.59 1.03 -6.69
N THR A 175 13.01 1.34 -5.53
CA THR A 175 11.71 0.79 -5.11
C THR A 175 10.61 1.72 -5.61
N ARG A 176 9.76 1.23 -6.51
CA ARG A 176 8.68 1.98 -7.15
C ARG A 176 7.32 1.67 -6.53
#